data_AF-A0AB74TSU1-F1
#
_entry.id   AF-A0AB74TSU1-F1
#
_cell.length_a   1.000
_cell.length_b   1.000
_cell.length_c   1.000
_cell.angle_alpha   90.00
_cell.angle_beta   90.00
_cell.angle_gamma   90.00
#
_symmetry.space_group_name_H-M   'P 1'
#
loop_
_entity.id
_entity.type
_entity.pdbx_description
1 polymer ?
#
loop_
_entity_poly.entity_id
_entity_poly.type
_entity_poly.pdbx_seq_one_letter_code
_entity_poly.pdbx_strand_id
1 'polypeptide(L)'
;MKKWSQYLAIPAILAILAGCQDPGTTDTESDAEQTEQVDEQVADDAAVKDDATHADDIDLSTVEDGTYEGIGHGRNGKVAVTVEVSNNEITDITVDHEETPEFVDEGLDDYLEAIKAESSTNVDQISGATMTSGAIKEALFNALGQEYASADADSSASEDGEDGGWASTTSDYDVSPEEALQREDLSASGEAAKGSTIADVDKSDDEWVKKAAEATNAVEGDTYVKLDRGVLTVDQIDHFLKAMPIELTYADDNNQFLYYNNHIEDPTDMLGTRLPGQAGDPLEKVHPEGTYANVAWVINQLREKHTDSVRMAVPSGGPGQFVVHDYYGIYDDDGNYMGINELIHDIFPHVEFFLKETGYKLVDEDGNEIDFKNLDKETDADSSASE
;
A
#
# COMPACT_ATOMS: atom_id res chain seq x y z
N MET A 1 3.34 31.85 11.56
CA MET A 1 2.26 32.63 10.93
C MET A 1 2.80 33.73 10.02
N LYS A 2 3.08 33.41 8.75
CA LYS A 2 3.31 34.41 7.68
C LYS A 2 2.22 34.21 6.62
N LYS A 3 1.58 35.33 6.29
CA LYS A 3 0.35 35.44 5.49
C LYS A 3 0.55 34.91 4.07
N TRP A 4 -0.26 33.94 3.68
CA TRP A 4 -0.51 33.60 2.28
C TRP A 4 -1.55 34.58 1.73
N SER A 5 -1.09 35.64 1.08
CA SER A 5 -1.94 36.42 0.19
C SER A 5 -1.08 37.16 -0.81
N GLN A 6 -1.40 36.93 -2.09
CA GLN A 6 -1.06 37.67 -3.30
C GLN A 6 -0.04 37.01 -4.23
N TYR A 7 -0.36 37.12 -5.52
CA TYR A 7 0.25 36.59 -6.76
C TYR A 7 -0.27 35.18 -7.13
N LEU A 8 -0.81 34.91 -8.33
CA LEU A 8 -0.90 35.69 -9.57
C LEU A 8 -2.02 35.09 -10.45
N ALA A 9 -2.74 35.94 -11.17
CA ALA A 9 -3.79 35.56 -12.12
C ALA A 9 -3.22 34.65 -13.24
N ILE A 10 -3.75 33.44 -13.37
CA ILE A 10 -3.50 32.53 -14.48
C ILE A 10 -4.47 32.90 -15.62
N PRO A 11 -4.01 33.20 -16.84
CA PRO A 11 -4.89 33.31 -17.98
C PRO A 11 -5.47 31.92 -18.30
N ALA A 12 -6.81 31.84 -18.31
CA ALA A 12 -7.58 30.65 -18.63
C ALA A 12 -7.15 30.03 -19.97
N ILE A 13 -6.36 28.96 -19.91
CA ILE A 13 -6.16 28.03 -21.01
C ILE A 13 -6.18 26.62 -20.38
N LEU A 14 -7.05 25.77 -20.94
CA LEU A 14 -7.27 24.36 -20.63
C LEU A 14 -8.16 24.01 -19.41
N ALA A 15 -9.46 24.30 -19.56
CA ALA A 15 -10.49 23.47 -18.95
C ALA A 15 -10.66 22.19 -19.79
N ILE A 16 -9.96 21.12 -19.43
CA ILE A 16 -10.26 19.76 -19.89
C ILE A 16 -10.51 18.94 -18.64
N LEU A 17 -11.77 18.53 -18.45
CA LEU A 17 -12.29 17.58 -17.45
C LEU A 17 -12.22 18.03 -15.97
N ALA A 18 -13.02 19.03 -15.63
CA ALA A 18 -13.56 19.19 -14.27
C ALA A 18 -15.04 19.58 -14.38
N GLY A 19 -15.90 18.58 -14.62
CA GLY A 19 -17.35 18.74 -14.62
C GLY A 19 -17.94 18.42 -13.25
N CYS A 20 -17.65 19.22 -12.22
CA CYS A 20 -18.47 19.23 -11.02
C CYS A 20 -19.67 20.16 -11.28
N GLN A 21 -20.81 19.60 -11.68
CA GLN A 21 -22.08 20.32 -11.68
C GLN A 21 -22.84 20.03 -10.38
N ASP A 22 -23.06 21.11 -9.64
CA ASP A 22 -23.92 21.23 -8.46
C ASP A 22 -25.39 20.93 -8.83
N PRO A 23 -26.13 20.04 -8.15
CA PRO A 23 -27.50 19.72 -8.52
C PRO A 23 -28.45 20.82 -8.01
N GLY A 24 -28.75 21.75 -8.91
CA GLY A 24 -29.81 22.74 -8.73
C GLY A 24 -31.19 22.09 -8.67
N THR A 25 -31.86 22.30 -7.54
CA THR A 25 -33.30 22.20 -7.27
C THR A 25 -34.18 22.39 -8.52
N THR A 26 -35.01 21.39 -8.83
CA THR A 26 -36.24 21.60 -9.60
C THR A 26 -37.39 20.83 -8.95
N ASP A 27 -38.33 21.58 -8.40
CA ASP A 27 -39.65 21.10 -8.00
C ASP A 27 -40.45 20.74 -9.25
N THR A 28 -41.02 19.54 -9.30
CA THR A 28 -42.33 19.32 -9.94
C THR A 28 -43.02 18.10 -9.36
N GLU A 29 -44.19 18.35 -8.75
CA GLU A 29 -45.16 17.35 -8.30
C GLU A 29 -45.72 16.52 -9.46
N SER A 30 -45.90 15.22 -9.24
CA SER A 30 -47.07 14.49 -9.72
C SER A 30 -47.34 13.25 -8.87
N ASP A 31 -48.48 13.26 -8.19
CA ASP A 31 -49.10 12.14 -7.47
C ASP A 31 -49.31 10.91 -8.37
N ALA A 32 -49.09 9.70 -7.82
CA ALA A 32 -50.17 8.78 -7.45
C ALA A 32 -49.65 7.38 -7.06
N GLU A 33 -50.22 6.88 -5.97
CA GLU A 33 -50.10 5.57 -5.32
C GLU A 33 -50.06 4.34 -6.24
N GLN A 34 -49.20 3.37 -5.87
CA GLN A 34 -49.70 2.05 -5.47
C GLN A 34 -48.71 1.29 -4.57
N THR A 35 -49.25 0.89 -3.43
CA THR A 35 -48.72 0.07 -2.35
C THR A 35 -48.50 -1.39 -2.75
N GLU A 36 -47.45 -2.02 -2.23
CA GLU A 36 -47.57 -3.36 -1.60
C GLU A 36 -46.47 -3.54 -0.54
N GLN A 37 -46.91 -3.83 0.69
CA GLN A 37 -46.13 -4.21 1.86
C GLN A 37 -45.85 -5.71 1.83
N VAL A 38 -44.69 -6.16 2.30
CA VAL A 38 -44.59 -7.41 3.11
C VAL A 38 -43.49 -7.28 4.17
N ASP A 39 -43.98 -7.23 5.41
CA ASP A 39 -43.46 -7.73 6.70
C ASP A 39 -42.00 -7.51 7.13
N GLU A 40 -41.89 -6.56 8.05
CA GLU A 40 -41.01 -6.56 9.21
C GLU A 40 -41.55 -7.54 10.27
N GLN A 41 -40.69 -8.43 10.79
CA GLN A 41 -40.98 -9.19 12.00
C GLN A 41 -39.86 -9.00 13.02
N VAL A 42 -40.19 -8.23 14.07
CA VAL A 42 -39.45 -8.11 15.33
C VAL A 42 -39.98 -9.14 16.33
N ALA A 43 -39.09 -9.83 17.03
CA ALA A 43 -39.29 -10.43 18.35
C ALA A 43 -37.89 -10.54 19.00
N ASP A 44 -37.55 -9.63 19.92
CA ASP A 44 -37.72 -9.72 21.38
C ASP A 44 -36.84 -10.79 22.06
N ASP A 45 -35.72 -10.29 22.58
CA ASP A 45 -35.09 -10.56 23.88
C ASP A 45 -35.05 -12.00 24.41
N ALA A 46 -33.85 -12.59 24.35
CA ALA A 46 -33.40 -13.56 25.33
C ALA A 46 -31.87 -13.55 25.41
N ALA A 47 -31.36 -13.05 26.53
CA ALA A 47 -29.97 -13.14 26.96
C ALA A 47 -29.40 -14.55 26.72
N VAL A 48 -28.40 -14.62 25.86
CA VAL A 48 -27.44 -15.72 25.78
C VAL A 48 -26.08 -15.10 26.06
N LYS A 49 -25.48 -15.49 27.20
CA LYS A 49 -24.05 -15.30 27.44
C LYS A 49 -23.35 -16.22 26.45
N ASP A 50 -22.87 -15.65 25.35
CA ASP A 50 -21.97 -16.36 24.46
C ASP A 50 -20.54 -16.11 24.97
N ASP A 51 -19.86 -17.21 25.29
CA ASP A 51 -18.49 -17.27 25.79
C ASP A 51 -17.53 -17.41 24.61
N ALA A 52 -17.77 -16.59 23.57
CA ALA A 52 -16.95 -16.50 22.38
C ALA A 52 -16.25 -15.15 22.42
N THR A 53 -14.97 -15.17 22.80
CA THR A 53 -14.07 -14.02 22.68
C THR A 53 -14.05 -13.58 21.22
N HIS A 54 -14.62 -12.42 20.90
CA HIS A 54 -14.46 -11.82 19.57
C HIS A 54 -13.02 -11.32 19.41
N ALA A 55 -12.48 -11.31 18.19
CA ALA A 55 -11.11 -10.85 17.92
C ALA A 55 -10.87 -9.38 18.30
N ASP A 56 -11.94 -8.61 18.48
CA ASP A 56 -11.92 -7.21 18.91
C ASP A 56 -12.06 -7.03 20.44
N ASP A 57 -12.32 -8.10 21.20
CA ASP A 57 -12.41 -8.02 22.66
C ASP A 57 -11.03 -8.09 23.29
N ILE A 58 -10.78 -7.25 24.28
CA ILE A 58 -9.49 -7.18 24.96
C ILE A 58 -9.50 -8.16 26.13
N ASP A 59 -8.72 -9.23 26.04
CA ASP A 59 -8.63 -10.23 27.12
C ASP A 59 -7.65 -9.79 28.22
N LEU A 60 -8.18 -9.10 29.24
CA LEU A 60 -7.39 -8.68 30.40
C LEU A 60 -7.20 -9.78 31.44
N SER A 61 -7.78 -10.98 31.26
CA SER A 61 -7.76 -12.03 32.30
C SER A 61 -6.37 -12.59 32.60
N THR A 62 -5.45 -12.43 31.66
CA THR A 62 -4.04 -12.86 31.76
C THR A 62 -3.06 -11.70 31.91
N VAL A 63 -3.54 -10.46 31.87
CA VAL A 63 -2.73 -9.24 32.00
C VAL A 63 -2.61 -8.87 33.49
N GLU A 64 -1.38 -8.69 33.96
CA GLU A 64 -1.11 -8.25 35.34
C GLU A 64 -1.40 -6.75 35.51
N ASP A 65 -1.60 -6.28 36.74
CA ASP A 65 -1.71 -4.85 37.02
C ASP A 65 -0.41 -4.13 36.64
N GLY A 66 -0.48 -3.09 35.81
CA GLY A 66 0.71 -2.43 35.29
C GLY A 66 0.43 -1.33 34.26
N THR A 67 1.52 -0.74 33.76
CA THR A 67 1.50 0.22 32.66
C THR A 67 2.19 -0.42 31.46
N TYR A 68 1.52 -0.35 30.32
CA TYR A 68 1.91 -1.00 29.08
C TYR A 68 2.03 0.03 27.96
N GLU A 69 2.99 -0.15 27.07
CA GLU A 69 3.19 0.73 25.93
C GLU A 69 3.15 -0.09 24.66
N GLY A 70 2.42 0.41 23.67
CA GLY A 70 2.32 -0.19 22.35
C GLY A 70 2.31 0.89 21.29
N ILE A 71 2.70 0.50 20.09
CA ILE A 71 2.76 1.39 18.93
C ILE A 71 1.88 0.79 17.85
N GLY A 72 1.13 1.64 17.19
CA GLY A 72 0.45 1.32 15.94
C GLY A 72 0.74 2.38 14.90
N HIS A 73 0.31 2.12 13.67
CA HIS A 73 0.78 2.87 12.51
C HIS A 73 -0.38 3.62 11.85
N GLY A 74 -0.38 4.94 12.02
CA GLY A 74 -1.37 5.84 11.46
C GLY A 74 -0.97 6.37 10.08
N ARG A 75 -1.78 7.27 9.54
CA ARG A 75 -1.58 7.88 8.21
C ARG A 75 -0.33 8.76 8.14
N ASN A 76 -0.04 9.51 9.21
CA ASN A 76 1.06 10.47 9.25
C ASN A 76 2.28 9.96 10.03
N GLY A 77 2.23 8.75 10.58
CA GLY A 77 3.33 8.17 11.34
C GLY A 77 2.86 7.28 12.48
N LYS A 78 3.74 7.08 13.46
CA LYS A 78 3.48 6.22 14.61
C LYS A 78 2.45 6.87 15.56
N VAL A 79 1.57 6.03 16.10
CA VAL A 79 0.64 6.35 17.18
C VAL A 79 1.05 5.51 18.37
N ALA A 80 1.60 6.15 19.41
CA ALA A 80 2.02 5.49 20.64
C ALA A 80 0.87 5.53 21.65
N VAL A 81 0.57 4.38 22.26
CA VAL A 81 -0.47 4.24 23.27
C VAL A 81 0.14 3.72 24.56
N THR A 82 -0.16 4.38 25.67
CA THR A 82 0.14 3.90 27.01
C THR A 82 -1.16 3.50 27.70
N VAL A 83 -1.19 2.28 28.25
CA VAL A 83 -2.37 1.66 28.85
C VAL A 83 -2.08 1.34 30.30
N GLU A 84 -2.92 1.80 31.22
CA GLU A 84 -2.88 1.39 32.62
C GLU A 84 -3.95 0.34 32.89
N VAL A 85 -3.54 -0.80 33.45
CA VAL A 85 -4.44 -1.90 33.82
C VAL A 85 -4.40 -2.10 35.34
N SER A 86 -5.56 -2.17 35.98
CA SER A 86 -5.67 -2.61 37.37
C SER A 86 -6.94 -3.41 37.62
N ASN A 87 -6.83 -4.50 38.39
CA ASN A 87 -7.94 -5.42 38.68
C ASN A 87 -8.61 -5.97 37.42
N ASN A 88 -7.82 -6.30 36.39
CA ASN A 88 -8.30 -6.77 35.09
C ASN A 88 -9.21 -5.76 34.35
N GLU A 89 -9.07 -4.46 34.62
CA GLU A 89 -9.78 -3.37 33.93
C GLU A 89 -8.76 -2.34 33.41
N ILE A 90 -9.01 -1.76 32.23
CA ILE A 90 -8.21 -0.63 31.73
C ILE A 90 -8.64 0.63 32.49
N THR A 91 -7.74 1.18 33.30
CA THR A 91 -8.01 2.37 34.11
C THR A 91 -7.67 3.66 33.37
N ASP A 92 -6.69 3.62 32.45
CA ASP A 92 -6.35 4.78 31.62
C ASP A 92 -5.76 4.38 30.27
N ILE A 93 -5.95 5.24 29.27
CA ILE A 93 -5.33 5.14 27.95
C ILE A 93 -4.87 6.54 27.55
N THR A 94 -3.59 6.69 27.24
CA THR A 94 -3.03 7.94 26.70
C THR A 94 -2.44 7.70 25.33
N VAL A 95 -2.65 8.63 24.40
CA VAL A 95 -2.20 8.52 23.01
C VAL A 95 -1.28 9.68 22.65
N ASP A 96 -0.14 9.37 22.06
CA ASP A 96 0.78 10.33 21.42
C ASP A 96 0.83 10.06 19.92
N HIS A 97 0.58 11.07 19.10
CA HIS A 97 0.45 10.89 17.65
C HIS A 97 0.93 12.11 16.84
N GLU A 98 1.42 11.84 15.62
CA GLU A 98 1.79 12.86 14.63
C GLU A 98 0.69 13.10 13.58
N GLU A 99 -0.52 12.60 13.85
CA GLU A 99 -1.70 12.78 12.99
C GLU A 99 -2.14 14.22 12.86
N THR A 100 -3.00 14.48 11.87
CA THR A 100 -3.56 15.81 11.65
C THR A 100 -4.58 16.14 12.76
N PRO A 101 -4.30 17.10 13.66
CA PRO A 101 -5.10 17.30 14.88
C PRO A 101 -6.58 17.60 14.61
N GLU A 102 -6.89 18.26 13.48
CA GLU A 102 -8.26 18.61 13.08
C GLU A 102 -9.17 17.38 12.83
N PHE A 103 -8.61 16.18 12.63
CA PHE A 103 -9.39 14.96 12.42
C PHE A 103 -9.43 14.02 13.64
N VAL A 104 -8.50 14.18 14.58
CA VAL A 104 -8.30 13.23 15.69
C VAL A 104 -8.74 13.83 17.02
N ASP A 105 -8.30 15.05 17.34
CA ASP A 105 -8.47 15.67 18.65
C ASP A 105 -9.95 15.84 19.05
N GLU A 106 -10.86 16.03 18.10
CA GLU A 106 -12.30 16.23 18.39
C GLU A 106 -13.00 14.94 18.84
N GLY A 107 -12.52 13.75 18.43
CA GLY A 107 -13.15 12.47 18.73
C GLY A 107 -12.31 11.48 19.53
N LEU A 108 -11.04 11.81 19.80
CA LEU A 108 -10.11 10.90 20.48
C LEU A 108 -10.55 10.55 21.90
N ASP A 109 -10.93 11.55 22.71
CA ASP A 109 -11.33 11.30 24.10
C ASP A 109 -12.57 10.38 24.18
N ASP A 110 -13.60 10.64 23.37
CA ASP A 110 -14.82 9.83 23.31
C ASP A 110 -14.52 8.39 22.86
N TYR A 111 -13.63 8.24 21.88
CA TYR A 111 -13.19 6.93 21.39
C TYR A 111 -12.47 6.11 22.48
N LEU A 112 -11.53 6.74 23.21
CA LEU A 112 -10.81 6.08 24.30
C LEU A 112 -11.70 5.77 25.49
N GLU A 113 -12.69 6.62 25.79
CA GLU A 113 -13.69 6.34 26.82
C GLU A 113 -14.56 5.13 26.47
N ALA A 114 -14.97 5.01 25.20
CA ALA A 114 -15.73 3.85 24.73
C ALA A 114 -14.92 2.54 24.86
N ILE A 115 -13.66 2.54 24.41
CA ILE A 115 -12.76 1.38 24.54
C ILE A 115 -12.61 0.97 26.01
N LYS A 116 -12.41 1.92 26.93
CA LYS A 116 -12.30 1.63 28.37
C LYS A 116 -13.60 1.07 28.95
N ALA A 117 -14.74 1.60 28.53
CA ALA A 117 -16.04 1.18 29.05
C ALA A 117 -16.43 -0.24 28.60
N GLU A 118 -16.04 -0.62 27.38
CA GLU A 118 -16.40 -1.90 26.79
C GLU A 118 -15.28 -2.95 26.91
N SER A 119 -14.06 -2.55 27.26
CA SER A 119 -12.84 -3.38 27.16
C SER A 119 -12.75 -4.08 25.80
N SER A 120 -13.09 -3.36 24.74
CA SER A 120 -13.19 -3.85 23.38
C SER A 120 -12.81 -2.75 22.40
N THR A 121 -12.19 -3.13 21.29
CA THR A 121 -11.94 -2.25 20.16
C THR A 121 -13.09 -2.24 19.15
N ASN A 122 -14.18 -2.98 19.42
CA ASN A 122 -15.39 -2.98 18.61
C ASN A 122 -16.31 -1.78 18.93
N VAL A 123 -15.73 -0.58 18.97
CA VAL A 123 -16.45 0.68 19.19
C VAL A 123 -16.42 1.53 17.91
N ASP A 124 -17.31 2.52 17.84
CA ASP A 124 -17.37 3.45 16.71
C ASP A 124 -16.05 4.20 16.54
N GLN A 125 -15.48 4.16 15.33
CA GLN A 125 -14.24 4.84 14.99
C GLN A 125 -14.41 6.37 14.98
N ILE A 126 -13.29 7.10 15.12
CA ILE A 126 -13.26 8.55 14.99
C ILE A 126 -13.63 8.93 13.54
N SER A 127 -14.71 9.70 13.38
CA SER A 127 -15.24 10.09 12.07
C SER A 127 -14.20 10.86 11.25
N GLY A 128 -13.80 10.30 10.10
CA GLY A 128 -12.81 10.89 9.21
C GLY A 128 -11.35 10.56 9.56
N ALA A 129 -11.12 9.78 10.63
CA ALA A 129 -9.80 9.32 11.06
C ALA A 129 -9.76 7.79 11.17
N THR A 130 -10.21 7.09 10.13
CA THR A 130 -10.25 5.62 10.05
C THR A 130 -8.88 4.98 10.27
N MET A 131 -7.84 5.47 9.58
CA MET A 131 -6.47 4.94 9.73
C MET A 131 -5.92 5.17 11.15
N THR A 132 -6.15 6.35 11.72
CA THR A 132 -5.74 6.64 13.10
C THR A 132 -6.49 5.80 14.12
N SER A 133 -7.79 5.58 13.90
CA SER A 133 -8.60 4.72 14.76
C SER A 133 -8.09 3.28 14.72
N GLY A 134 -7.70 2.78 13.54
CA GLY A 134 -7.03 1.48 13.37
C GLY A 134 -5.68 1.42 14.07
N ALA A 135 -4.83 2.44 13.91
CA ALA A 135 -3.53 2.54 14.56
C ALA A 135 -3.64 2.52 16.10
N ILE A 136 -4.65 3.16 16.69
CA ILE A 136 -4.89 3.10 18.14
C ILE A 136 -5.29 1.68 18.56
N LYS A 137 -6.07 0.95 17.76
CA LYS A 137 -6.42 -0.46 18.04
C LYS A 137 -5.15 -1.32 18.01
N GLU A 138 -4.38 -1.23 16.94
CA GLU A 138 -3.09 -1.93 16.80
C GLU A 138 -2.18 -1.67 18.01
N ALA A 139 -1.99 -0.40 18.36
CA ALA A 139 -1.17 0.00 19.51
C ALA A 139 -1.67 -0.58 20.83
N LEU A 140 -3.00 -0.69 21.01
CA LEU A 140 -3.62 -1.24 22.22
C LEU A 140 -3.39 -2.75 22.35
N PHE A 141 -3.57 -3.51 21.27
CA PHE A 141 -3.27 -4.94 21.25
C PHE A 141 -1.78 -5.20 21.44
N ASN A 142 -0.92 -4.40 20.81
CA ASN A 142 0.53 -4.46 20.97
C ASN A 142 0.96 -4.17 22.42
N ALA A 143 0.37 -3.16 23.07
CA ALA A 143 0.66 -2.84 24.47
C ALA A 143 0.33 -4.03 25.39
N LEU A 144 -0.78 -4.71 25.14
CA LEU A 144 -1.29 -5.79 25.98
C LEU A 144 -0.76 -7.17 25.58
N GLY A 145 0.08 -7.27 24.55
CA GLY A 145 0.67 -8.51 24.07
C GLY A 145 -0.36 -9.50 23.53
N GLN A 146 -1.42 -8.98 22.90
CA GLN A 146 -2.53 -9.75 22.35
C GLN A 146 -2.46 -9.78 20.82
N GLU A 147 -2.98 -10.85 20.21
CA GLU A 147 -2.95 -11.06 18.75
C GLU A 147 -3.88 -10.06 18.06
N TYR A 148 -3.31 -9.14 17.28
CA TYR A 148 -4.05 -8.16 16.50
C TYR A 148 -4.32 -8.70 15.10
N ALA A 149 -5.60 -8.94 14.78
CA ALA A 149 -6.01 -9.24 13.41
C ALA A 149 -6.19 -7.93 12.63
N SER A 150 -5.11 -7.38 12.09
CA SER A 150 -5.17 -6.17 11.26
C SER A 150 -5.79 -6.45 9.89
N ALA A 151 -6.82 -5.68 9.53
CA ALA A 151 -7.13 -5.40 8.14
C ALA A 151 -6.53 -4.02 7.83
N ASP A 152 -5.50 -4.01 6.97
CA ASP A 152 -4.94 -2.83 6.30
C ASP A 152 -4.15 -1.84 7.19
N ALA A 153 -2.82 -2.03 7.32
CA ALA A 153 -1.85 -0.93 7.54
C ALA A 153 -0.38 -1.38 7.40
N ASP A 154 0.27 -0.94 6.32
CA ASP A 154 1.72 -0.79 6.16
C ASP A 154 2.23 0.56 6.72
N SER A 155 3.39 0.59 7.38
CA SER A 155 4.22 1.80 7.36
C SER A 155 5.72 1.48 7.39
N SER A 156 6.45 2.07 6.45
CA SER A 156 7.91 2.12 6.43
C SER A 156 8.41 3.51 6.88
N ALA A 157 9.25 3.56 7.92
CA ALA A 157 10.52 4.33 7.96
C ALA A 157 11.22 4.24 9.33
N SER A 158 12.51 3.87 9.33
CA SER A 158 13.63 4.76 9.77
C SER A 158 15.02 4.10 9.60
N GLU A 159 15.93 4.89 9.02
CA GLU A 159 17.40 5.09 9.21
C GLU A 159 18.08 4.34 10.40
N ASP A 160 19.35 3.87 10.42
CA ASP A 160 20.58 4.08 9.63
C ASP A 160 21.57 2.90 9.85
N GLY A 161 22.51 2.69 8.91
CA GLY A 161 23.90 2.32 9.26
C GLY A 161 24.46 0.98 8.75
N GLU A 162 25.08 1.04 7.56
CA GLU A 162 26.28 0.30 7.09
C GLU A 162 26.34 -1.24 7.21
N ASP A 163 26.10 -1.96 6.10
CA ASP A 163 27.13 -2.66 5.29
C ASP A 163 26.41 -3.53 4.23
N GLY A 164 26.32 -3.08 2.97
CA GLY A 164 26.09 -3.91 1.77
C GLY A 164 25.08 -5.06 1.77
N GLY A 165 24.03 -5.03 2.59
CA GLY A 165 23.11 -6.15 2.80
C GLY A 165 21.71 -5.87 2.26
N TRP A 166 21.35 -6.53 1.16
CA TRP A 166 19.97 -6.63 0.70
C TRP A 166 19.17 -7.51 1.67
N ALA A 167 18.60 -6.89 2.71
CA ALA A 167 17.44 -7.36 3.46
C ALA A 167 17.08 -6.28 4.50
N SER A 168 15.87 -5.73 4.41
CA SER A 168 15.26 -5.06 5.56
C SER A 168 14.95 -6.14 6.60
N THR A 169 15.86 -6.38 7.54
CA THR A 169 15.54 -7.11 8.77
C THR A 169 14.97 -6.11 9.77
N THR A 170 13.69 -5.78 9.63
CA THR A 170 12.91 -5.15 10.70
C THR A 170 12.09 -6.24 11.38
N SER A 171 12.11 -6.20 12.71
CA SER A 171 11.80 -7.29 13.62
C SER A 171 10.32 -7.57 13.86
N ASP A 172 9.44 -7.11 12.96
CA ASP A 172 7.99 -7.17 13.15
C ASP A 172 7.31 -8.14 12.16
N TYR A 173 8.10 -8.87 11.37
CA TYR A 173 7.62 -9.85 10.40
C TYR A 173 7.98 -11.27 10.86
N ASP A 174 6.96 -12.12 11.05
CA ASP A 174 7.07 -13.46 11.67
C ASP A 174 7.80 -14.50 10.78
N VAL A 175 8.43 -14.05 9.69
CA VAL A 175 9.03 -14.90 8.66
C VAL A 175 10.31 -14.25 8.10
N SER A 176 11.45 -14.93 8.25
CA SER A 176 12.70 -14.50 7.60
C SER A 176 12.61 -14.66 6.06
N PRO A 177 13.47 -13.99 5.27
CA PRO A 177 13.52 -14.22 3.83
C PRO A 177 13.74 -15.69 3.43
N GLU A 178 14.56 -16.43 4.19
CA GLU A 178 14.78 -17.86 3.96
C GLU A 178 13.57 -18.73 4.30
N GLU A 179 12.78 -18.32 5.29
CA GLU A 179 11.54 -18.99 5.66
C GLU A 179 10.43 -18.68 4.64
N ALA A 180 10.34 -17.43 4.17
CA ALA A 180 9.42 -17.04 3.10
C ALA A 180 9.71 -17.81 1.81
N LEU A 181 10.98 -18.00 1.44
CA LEU A 181 11.38 -18.80 0.28
C LEU A 181 10.95 -20.27 0.38
N GLN A 182 10.76 -20.80 1.59
CA GLN A 182 10.24 -22.15 1.77
C GLN A 182 8.71 -22.22 1.64
N ARG A 183 8.01 -21.09 1.82
CA ARG A 183 6.55 -20.98 1.73
C ARG A 183 6.10 -20.61 0.32
N GLU A 184 6.82 -19.72 -0.35
CA GLU A 184 6.48 -19.24 -1.70
C GLU A 184 7.03 -20.14 -2.80
N ASP A 185 6.21 -20.40 -3.83
CA ASP A 185 6.64 -21.07 -5.05
C ASP A 185 6.99 -20.03 -6.13
N LEU A 186 8.28 -19.67 -6.25
CA LEU A 186 8.74 -18.74 -7.30
C LEU A 186 8.82 -19.38 -8.70
N SER A 187 8.70 -20.71 -8.78
CA SER A 187 8.76 -21.46 -10.04
C SER A 187 7.42 -21.49 -10.78
N ALA A 188 6.36 -20.97 -10.16
CA ALA A 188 4.99 -20.99 -10.67
C ALA A 188 4.55 -22.40 -11.08
N SER A 189 4.91 -23.41 -10.28
CA SER A 189 4.61 -24.81 -10.54
C SER A 189 3.16 -25.18 -10.19
N GLY A 190 2.52 -24.38 -9.34
CA GLY A 190 1.13 -24.50 -8.95
C GLY A 190 0.13 -23.97 -9.99
N GLU A 191 -1.10 -23.77 -9.51
CA GLU A 191 -2.20 -23.15 -10.22
C GLU A 191 -2.72 -21.96 -9.40
N ALA A 192 -3.09 -20.89 -10.10
CA ALA A 192 -3.74 -19.71 -9.55
C ALA A 192 -5.09 -20.08 -8.94
N ALA A 193 -5.41 -19.51 -7.78
CA ALA A 193 -6.53 -19.89 -6.93
C ALA A 193 -7.90 -19.72 -7.62
N LYS A 194 -8.01 -18.81 -8.59
CA LYS A 194 -9.25 -18.56 -9.35
C LYS A 194 -9.25 -19.20 -10.74
N GLY A 195 -8.31 -20.11 -11.03
CA GLY A 195 -8.22 -20.78 -12.32
C GLY A 195 -7.80 -19.86 -13.47
N SER A 196 -7.13 -18.75 -13.15
CA SER A 196 -6.56 -17.80 -14.12
C SER A 196 -5.26 -18.31 -14.76
N THR A 197 -4.70 -19.42 -14.28
CA THR A 197 -3.50 -20.03 -14.89
C THR A 197 -3.78 -20.40 -16.35
N ILE A 198 -2.91 -19.90 -17.23
CA ILE A 198 -2.96 -20.21 -18.65
C ILE A 198 -2.34 -21.59 -18.86
N ALA A 199 -3.19 -22.61 -18.93
CA ALA A 199 -2.79 -23.99 -19.15
C ALA A 199 -2.24 -24.21 -20.57
N ASP A 200 -1.47 -25.30 -20.73
CA ASP A 200 -0.97 -25.82 -22.01
C ASP A 200 -0.09 -24.86 -22.84
N VAL A 201 0.46 -23.81 -22.22
CA VAL A 201 1.48 -22.92 -22.80
C VAL A 201 2.74 -22.99 -21.94
N ASP A 202 3.89 -23.20 -22.56
CA ASP A 202 5.18 -23.14 -21.85
C ASP A 202 5.40 -21.72 -21.34
N LYS A 203 5.45 -21.56 -20.01
CA LYS A 203 5.63 -20.27 -19.32
C LYS A 203 6.84 -19.50 -19.85
N SER A 204 7.87 -20.20 -20.30
CA SER A 204 9.14 -19.62 -20.73
C SER A 204 9.32 -19.47 -22.24
N ASP A 205 8.23 -19.51 -22.99
CA ASP A 205 8.25 -19.36 -24.44
C ASP A 205 8.45 -17.90 -24.86
N ASP A 206 9.39 -17.62 -25.78
CA ASP A 206 9.64 -16.25 -26.28
C ASP A 206 8.40 -15.62 -26.97
N GLU A 207 7.45 -16.43 -27.45
CA GLU A 207 6.16 -16.00 -28.00
C GLU A 207 4.99 -16.23 -27.01
N TRP A 208 5.26 -16.33 -25.70
CA TRP A 208 4.25 -16.69 -24.70
C TRP A 208 3.00 -15.82 -24.79
N VAL A 209 3.12 -14.49 -24.88
CA VAL A 209 1.97 -13.57 -24.98
C VAL A 209 1.02 -13.97 -26.13
N LYS A 210 1.58 -14.28 -27.30
CA LYS A 210 0.80 -14.70 -28.47
C LYS A 210 0.13 -16.05 -28.25
N LYS A 211 0.87 -17.04 -27.72
CA LYS A 211 0.35 -18.39 -27.48
C LYS A 211 -0.69 -18.42 -26.37
N ALA A 212 -0.46 -17.65 -25.31
CA ALA A 212 -1.38 -17.42 -24.21
C ALA A 212 -2.68 -16.76 -24.69
N ALA A 213 -2.58 -15.75 -25.56
CA ALA A 213 -3.74 -15.12 -26.17
C ALA A 213 -4.55 -16.12 -27.03
N GLU A 214 -3.88 -16.95 -27.84
CA GLU A 214 -4.53 -18.01 -28.62
C GLU A 214 -5.20 -19.07 -27.72
N ALA A 215 -4.51 -19.52 -26.67
CA ALA A 215 -5.02 -20.55 -25.74
C ALA A 215 -6.23 -20.09 -24.94
N THR A 216 -6.26 -18.82 -24.54
CA THR A 216 -7.35 -18.22 -23.74
C THR A 216 -8.48 -17.63 -24.59
N ASN A 217 -8.32 -17.57 -25.92
CA ASN A 217 -9.17 -16.79 -26.81
C ASN A 217 -9.26 -15.31 -26.36
N ALA A 218 -8.12 -14.73 -25.97
CA ALA A 218 -8.05 -13.34 -25.55
C ALA A 218 -8.54 -12.40 -26.66
N VAL A 219 -9.24 -11.34 -26.25
CA VAL A 219 -9.71 -10.28 -27.15
C VAL A 219 -8.67 -9.17 -27.24
N GLU A 220 -8.52 -8.58 -28.43
CA GLU A 220 -7.68 -7.41 -28.72
C GLU A 220 -8.47 -6.41 -29.57
N GLY A 221 -7.96 -5.19 -29.75
CA GLY A 221 -8.58 -4.20 -30.63
C GLY A 221 -9.76 -3.45 -30.01
N ASP A 222 -10.77 -3.22 -30.84
CA ASP A 222 -11.94 -2.38 -30.55
C ASP A 222 -13.01 -3.07 -29.67
N THR A 223 -12.73 -4.25 -29.11
CA THR A 223 -13.71 -4.94 -28.25
C THR A 223 -13.86 -4.20 -26.92
N TYR A 224 -15.10 -3.85 -26.55
CA TYR A 224 -15.37 -3.16 -25.29
C TYR A 224 -15.34 -4.11 -24.09
N VAL A 225 -14.63 -3.68 -23.04
CA VAL A 225 -14.56 -4.31 -21.72
C VAL A 225 -15.21 -3.37 -20.70
N LYS A 226 -16.01 -3.93 -19.80
CA LYS A 226 -16.53 -3.21 -18.63
C LYS A 226 -15.52 -3.32 -17.49
N LEU A 227 -15.07 -2.19 -16.97
CA LEU A 227 -14.25 -2.04 -15.77
C LEU A 227 -15.12 -1.55 -14.61
N ASP A 228 -14.56 -1.34 -13.40
CA ASP A 228 -15.29 -0.87 -12.21
C ASP A 228 -16.16 0.36 -12.54
N ARG A 229 -15.53 1.50 -12.82
CA ARG A 229 -16.20 2.77 -13.19
C ARG A 229 -15.94 3.18 -14.63
N GLY A 230 -15.87 2.23 -15.57
CA GLY A 230 -15.55 2.53 -16.96
C GLY A 230 -15.97 1.48 -17.97
N VAL A 231 -16.04 1.91 -19.23
CA VAL A 231 -16.20 1.02 -20.40
C VAL A 231 -15.23 1.52 -21.46
N LEU A 232 -14.24 0.69 -21.81
CA LEU A 232 -13.14 1.03 -22.72
C LEU A 232 -12.93 -0.12 -23.70
N THR A 233 -12.40 0.15 -24.89
CA THR A 233 -11.90 -0.91 -25.76
C THR A 233 -10.60 -1.49 -25.19
N VAL A 234 -10.21 -2.69 -25.62
CA VAL A 234 -8.90 -3.27 -25.23
C VAL A 234 -7.76 -2.35 -25.63
N ASP A 235 -7.79 -1.78 -26.84
CA ASP A 235 -6.77 -0.82 -27.29
C ASP A 235 -6.72 0.44 -26.42
N GLN A 236 -7.86 0.94 -25.95
CA GLN A 236 -7.90 2.09 -25.05
C GLN A 236 -7.26 1.77 -23.69
N ILE A 237 -7.46 0.56 -23.17
CA ILE A 237 -6.83 0.10 -21.92
C ILE A 237 -5.31 -0.02 -22.12
N ASP A 238 -4.86 -0.65 -23.20
CA ASP A 238 -3.44 -0.81 -23.51
C ASP A 238 -2.73 0.55 -23.67
N HIS A 239 -3.34 1.48 -24.41
CA HIS A 239 -2.82 2.83 -24.55
C HIS A 239 -2.86 3.64 -23.25
N PHE A 240 -3.86 3.43 -22.39
CA PHE A 240 -3.92 4.05 -21.07
C PHE A 240 -2.76 3.58 -20.19
N LEU A 241 -2.51 2.27 -20.09
CA LEU A 241 -1.42 1.71 -19.30
C LEU A 241 -0.04 2.13 -19.82
N LYS A 242 0.13 2.23 -21.15
CA LYS A 242 1.36 2.73 -21.79
C LYS A 242 1.61 4.23 -21.57
N ALA A 243 0.57 5.02 -21.30
CA ALA A 243 0.71 6.45 -21.08
C ALA A 243 1.07 6.81 -19.64
N MET A 244 1.04 5.83 -18.73
CA MET A 244 1.41 6.03 -17.32
C MET A 244 2.90 6.41 -17.21
N PRO A 245 3.26 7.44 -16.43
CA PRO A 245 4.65 7.87 -16.26
C PRO A 245 5.42 7.01 -15.23
N ILE A 246 5.12 5.70 -15.22
CA ILE A 246 5.67 4.70 -14.31
C ILE A 246 5.83 3.39 -15.09
N GLU A 247 6.85 2.61 -14.77
CA GLU A 247 6.99 1.24 -15.27
C GLU A 247 6.18 0.31 -14.37
N LEU A 248 5.16 -0.32 -14.94
CA LEU A 248 4.23 -1.20 -14.25
C LEU A 248 4.54 -2.64 -14.65
N THR A 249 4.62 -3.51 -13.66
CA THR A 249 4.74 -4.96 -13.80
C THR A 249 3.63 -5.64 -12.98
N TYR A 250 3.10 -6.76 -13.48
CA TYR A 250 2.14 -7.61 -12.77
C TYR A 250 2.57 -9.06 -12.83
N ALA A 251 2.58 -9.71 -11.66
CA ALA A 251 2.68 -11.15 -11.53
C ALA A 251 1.47 -11.68 -10.76
N ASP A 252 0.94 -12.83 -11.16
CA ASP A 252 -0.27 -13.41 -10.59
C ASP A 252 -0.02 -14.07 -9.22
N ASP A 253 -1.09 -14.59 -8.61
CA ASP A 253 -1.06 -15.31 -7.34
C ASP A 253 -0.30 -16.64 -7.40
N ASN A 254 0.03 -17.14 -8.60
CA ASN A 254 0.91 -18.28 -8.84
C ASN A 254 2.37 -17.84 -9.11
N ASN A 255 2.72 -16.58 -8.85
CA ASN A 255 4.07 -16.03 -9.06
C ASN A 255 4.57 -16.16 -10.51
N GLN A 256 3.66 -16.05 -11.49
CA GLN A 256 4.00 -15.95 -12.91
C GLN A 256 3.97 -14.48 -13.34
N PHE A 257 5.04 -13.99 -13.98
CA PHE A 257 5.09 -12.63 -14.53
C PHE A 257 4.25 -12.55 -15.82
N LEU A 258 3.12 -11.83 -15.82
CA LEU A 258 2.16 -11.88 -16.93
C LEU A 258 2.13 -10.61 -17.78
N TYR A 259 2.44 -9.45 -17.20
CA TYR A 259 2.25 -8.17 -17.88
C TYR A 259 3.25 -7.12 -17.43
N TYR A 260 3.71 -6.31 -18.38
CA TYR A 260 4.35 -5.03 -18.11
C TYR A 260 3.94 -3.98 -19.16
N ASN A 261 3.92 -2.70 -18.81
CA ASN A 261 3.59 -1.64 -19.75
C ASN A 261 4.81 -1.28 -20.63
N ASN A 262 4.94 -1.97 -21.78
CA ASN A 262 6.03 -1.76 -22.72
C ASN A 262 5.91 -0.41 -23.49
N HIS A 263 6.18 0.71 -22.80
CA HIS A 263 6.08 2.06 -23.34
C HIS A 263 7.44 2.68 -23.72
N ILE A 264 8.54 2.04 -23.30
CA ILE A 264 9.92 2.43 -23.61
C ILE A 264 10.44 1.49 -24.71
N GLU A 265 10.82 2.05 -25.86
CA GLU A 265 11.22 1.27 -27.03
C GLU A 265 12.56 0.54 -26.85
N ASP A 266 13.52 1.17 -26.16
CA ASP A 266 14.81 0.56 -25.83
C ASP A 266 14.82 0.07 -24.38
N PRO A 267 14.91 -1.24 -24.11
CA PRO A 267 14.94 -1.77 -22.75
C PRO A 267 16.07 -1.22 -21.88
N THR A 268 17.13 -0.64 -22.47
CA THR A 268 18.21 0.01 -21.69
C THR A 268 17.83 1.35 -21.08
N ASP A 269 16.74 1.95 -21.57
CA ASP A 269 16.22 3.22 -21.04
C ASP A 269 15.21 2.98 -19.91
N MET A 270 14.83 1.72 -19.65
CA MET A 270 13.95 1.35 -18.53
C MET A 270 14.70 1.40 -17.20
N LEU A 271 14.02 1.86 -16.15
CA LEU A 271 14.48 1.85 -14.77
C LEU A 271 14.53 0.42 -14.20
N GLY A 272 13.57 -0.42 -14.57
CA GLY A 272 13.58 -1.86 -14.37
C GLY A 272 13.50 -2.59 -15.71
N THR A 273 14.65 -2.92 -16.29
CA THR A 273 14.72 -3.55 -17.62
C THR A 273 13.81 -4.78 -17.73
N ARG A 274 12.88 -4.73 -18.70
CA ARG A 274 12.08 -5.86 -19.15
C ARG A 274 12.38 -6.16 -20.61
N LEU A 275 12.54 -7.44 -20.93
CA LEU A 275 12.64 -7.94 -22.30
C LEU A 275 11.29 -8.54 -22.71
N PRO A 276 10.82 -8.34 -23.96
CA PRO A 276 9.52 -8.86 -24.38
C PRO A 276 9.29 -10.35 -24.14
N GLY A 277 10.34 -11.18 -24.27
CA GLY A 277 10.27 -12.62 -24.05
C GLY A 277 10.19 -13.06 -22.58
N GLN A 278 10.26 -12.14 -21.62
CA GLN A 278 10.11 -12.45 -20.20
C GLN A 278 8.63 -12.55 -19.78
N ALA A 279 7.71 -11.92 -20.51
CA ALA A 279 6.29 -12.06 -20.19
C ALA A 279 5.88 -13.53 -20.33
N GLY A 280 5.36 -14.10 -19.27
CA GLY A 280 5.08 -15.52 -19.09
C GLY A 280 6.02 -16.21 -18.10
N ASP A 281 7.24 -15.71 -17.90
CA ASP A 281 8.23 -16.39 -17.09
C ASP A 281 7.80 -16.49 -15.60
N PRO A 282 8.16 -17.59 -14.92
CA PRO A 282 8.11 -17.63 -13.46
C PRO A 282 9.00 -16.55 -12.84
N LEU A 283 8.64 -16.06 -11.65
CA LEU A 283 9.44 -15.04 -10.97
C LEU A 283 10.88 -15.49 -10.68
N GLU A 284 11.13 -16.78 -10.47
CA GLU A 284 12.50 -17.30 -10.34
C GLU A 284 13.36 -17.03 -11.59
N LYS A 285 12.78 -17.05 -12.80
CA LYS A 285 13.57 -16.95 -14.04
C LYS A 285 13.90 -15.50 -14.40
N VAL A 286 13.11 -14.55 -13.92
CA VAL A 286 13.33 -13.11 -14.17
C VAL A 286 14.16 -12.44 -13.06
N HIS A 287 14.60 -13.20 -12.06
CA HIS A 287 15.44 -12.74 -10.96
C HIS A 287 16.74 -13.55 -10.87
N PRO A 288 17.85 -12.97 -10.37
CA PRO A 288 19.04 -13.75 -10.02
C PRO A 288 18.80 -14.63 -8.78
N GLU A 289 19.38 -15.84 -8.75
CA GLU A 289 19.23 -16.81 -7.64
C GLU A 289 19.50 -16.22 -6.25
N GLY A 290 20.50 -15.33 -6.12
CA GLY A 290 20.83 -14.67 -4.87
C GLY A 290 19.75 -13.71 -4.32
N THR A 291 18.72 -13.41 -5.10
CA THR A 291 17.63 -12.50 -4.72
C THR A 291 16.33 -13.23 -4.36
N TYR A 292 16.25 -14.54 -4.59
CA TYR A 292 15.01 -15.31 -4.43
C TYR A 292 14.42 -15.20 -3.03
N ALA A 293 15.24 -15.24 -1.98
CA ALA A 293 14.76 -15.10 -0.61
C ALA A 293 14.05 -13.76 -0.38
N ASN A 294 14.59 -12.67 -0.92
CA ASN A 294 14.01 -11.34 -0.80
C ASN A 294 12.74 -11.19 -1.65
N VAL A 295 12.72 -11.75 -2.86
CA VAL A 295 11.53 -11.78 -3.72
C VAL A 295 10.40 -12.53 -3.02
N ALA A 296 10.69 -13.74 -2.52
CA ALA A 296 9.74 -14.53 -1.75
C ALA A 296 9.26 -13.79 -0.50
N TRP A 297 10.16 -13.09 0.21
CA TRP A 297 9.79 -12.30 1.36
C TRP A 297 8.78 -11.20 1.02
N VAL A 298 9.04 -10.40 -0.02
CA VAL A 298 8.11 -9.33 -0.47
C VAL A 298 6.76 -9.92 -0.83
N ILE A 299 6.73 -11.00 -1.62
CA ILE A 299 5.49 -11.68 -1.99
C ILE A 299 4.75 -12.15 -0.75
N ASN A 300 5.45 -12.78 0.20
CA ASN A 300 4.83 -13.32 1.40
C ASN A 300 4.24 -12.22 2.29
N GLN A 301 4.94 -11.09 2.46
CA GLN A 301 4.42 -9.96 3.26
C GLN A 301 3.11 -9.42 2.69
N LEU A 302 3.02 -9.33 1.36
CA LEU A 302 1.80 -8.89 0.68
C LEU A 302 0.74 -9.99 0.70
N ARG A 303 1.07 -11.22 0.31
CA ARG A 303 0.12 -12.34 0.21
C ARG A 303 -0.60 -12.62 1.54
N GLU A 304 0.14 -12.60 2.64
CA GLU A 304 -0.39 -12.82 3.99
C GLU A 304 -0.94 -11.53 4.64
N LYS A 305 -0.94 -10.41 3.90
CA LYS A 305 -1.40 -9.08 4.36
C LYS A 305 -0.71 -8.60 5.64
N HIS A 306 0.57 -8.95 5.81
CA HIS A 306 1.40 -8.34 6.85
C HIS A 306 1.65 -6.85 6.55
N THR A 307 1.53 -6.47 5.29
CA THR A 307 1.67 -5.09 4.82
C THR A 307 0.86 -4.86 3.54
N ASP A 308 0.40 -3.62 3.33
CA ASP A 308 -0.26 -3.19 2.09
C ASP A 308 0.73 -2.94 0.95
N SER A 309 1.97 -2.57 1.28
CA SER A 309 3.00 -2.29 0.28
C SER A 309 4.42 -2.59 0.76
N VAL A 310 5.35 -2.69 -0.19
CA VAL A 310 6.78 -2.68 0.11
C VAL A 310 7.42 -1.65 -0.79
N ARG A 311 8.08 -0.66 -0.19
CA ARG A 311 8.82 0.38 -0.90
C ARG A 311 10.31 0.16 -0.77
N MET A 312 11.05 0.22 -1.88
CA MET A 312 12.50 0.18 -1.86
C MET A 312 13.12 1.21 -2.80
N ALA A 313 14.11 1.94 -2.30
CA ALA A 313 15.00 2.72 -3.13
C ALA A 313 16.01 1.78 -3.79
N VAL A 314 16.14 1.84 -5.12
CA VAL A 314 17.08 1.01 -5.86
C VAL A 314 18.27 1.87 -6.30
N PRO A 315 19.51 1.52 -5.91
CA PRO A 315 20.70 2.30 -6.22
C PRO A 315 21.16 2.16 -7.69
N SER A 316 20.27 1.77 -8.60
CA SER A 316 20.53 1.62 -10.04
C SER A 316 20.33 2.91 -10.84
N GLY A 317 19.79 3.96 -10.22
CA GLY A 317 19.58 5.25 -10.87
C GLY A 317 20.88 5.88 -11.37
N GLY A 318 20.83 6.48 -12.56
CA GLY A 318 21.89 7.36 -13.02
C GLY A 318 21.99 8.65 -12.19
N PRO A 319 23.00 9.50 -12.43
CA PRO A 319 23.19 10.74 -11.67
C PRO A 319 21.92 11.60 -11.66
N GLY A 320 21.44 11.92 -10.45
CA GLY A 320 20.24 12.73 -10.24
C GLY A 320 18.91 11.99 -10.38
N GLN A 321 18.92 10.66 -10.41
CA GLN A 321 17.70 9.83 -10.34
C GLN A 321 17.55 9.23 -8.95
N PHE A 322 16.33 9.23 -8.43
CA PHE A 322 15.98 8.49 -7.22
C PHE A 322 14.92 7.46 -7.59
N VAL A 323 15.38 6.27 -7.99
CA VAL A 323 14.53 5.19 -8.47
C VAL A 323 13.93 4.46 -7.28
N VAL A 324 12.60 4.38 -7.27
CA VAL A 324 11.83 3.66 -6.26
C VAL A 324 11.09 2.53 -6.94
N HIS A 325 11.14 1.34 -6.35
CA HIS A 325 10.24 0.23 -6.65
C HIS A 325 9.22 0.15 -5.53
N ASP A 326 7.95 0.30 -5.89
CA ASP A 326 6.81 0.13 -5.01
C ASP A 326 6.06 -1.14 -5.39
N TYR A 327 5.91 -2.04 -4.44
CA TYR A 327 5.16 -3.29 -4.61
C TYR A 327 3.85 -3.21 -3.84
N TYR A 328 2.72 -3.54 -4.46
CA TYR A 328 1.44 -3.67 -3.76
C TYR A 328 0.83 -5.05 -4.00
N GLY A 329 0.22 -5.59 -2.95
CA GLY A 329 -0.65 -6.75 -3.06
C GLY A 329 -1.94 -6.37 -3.79
N ILE A 330 -2.37 -7.21 -4.72
CA ILE A 330 -3.67 -7.08 -5.38
C ILE A 330 -4.61 -8.11 -4.74
N TYR A 331 -5.81 -7.69 -4.39
CA TYR A 331 -6.81 -8.55 -3.77
C TYR A 331 -8.17 -8.42 -4.48
N ASP A 332 -8.95 -9.50 -4.50
CA ASP A 332 -10.34 -9.45 -4.95
C ASP A 332 -11.27 -8.83 -3.90
N ASP A 333 -12.55 -8.65 -4.24
CA ASP A 333 -13.57 -8.08 -3.34
C ASP A 333 -13.78 -8.92 -2.07
N ASP A 334 -13.41 -10.20 -2.09
CA ASP A 334 -13.46 -11.11 -0.94
C ASP A 334 -12.15 -11.07 -0.12
N GLY A 335 -11.17 -10.25 -0.53
CA GLY A 335 -9.88 -10.10 0.11
C GLY A 335 -8.86 -11.18 -0.22
N ASN A 336 -9.11 -12.06 -1.20
CA ASN A 336 -8.15 -13.09 -1.62
C ASN A 336 -7.04 -12.46 -2.46
N TYR A 337 -5.79 -12.86 -2.20
CA TYR A 337 -4.64 -12.42 -2.97
C TYR A 337 -4.73 -12.86 -4.44
N MET A 338 -4.54 -11.91 -5.36
CA MET A 338 -4.59 -12.08 -6.81
C MET A 338 -3.23 -11.88 -7.48
N GLY A 339 -2.19 -11.57 -6.70
CA GLY A 339 -0.85 -11.29 -7.21
C GLY A 339 -0.28 -9.97 -6.70
N ILE A 340 0.80 -9.55 -7.34
CA ILE A 340 1.60 -8.39 -6.98
C ILE A 340 1.70 -7.46 -8.18
N ASN A 341 1.54 -6.16 -7.96
CA ASN A 341 2.04 -5.17 -8.91
C ASN A 341 3.37 -4.60 -8.42
N GLU A 342 4.22 -4.22 -9.36
CA GLU A 342 5.43 -3.45 -9.11
C GLU A 342 5.35 -2.17 -9.94
N LEU A 343 5.59 -1.04 -9.29
CA LEU A 343 5.62 0.28 -9.88
C LEU A 343 7.03 0.83 -9.71
N ILE A 344 7.71 1.08 -10.83
CA ILE A 344 9.06 1.64 -10.83
C ILE A 344 9.00 3.06 -11.36
N HIS A 345 9.59 3.99 -10.62
CA HIS A 345 9.58 5.42 -10.96
C HIS A 345 10.79 6.15 -10.39
N ASP A 346 11.34 7.07 -11.19
CA ASP A 346 12.21 8.13 -10.69
C ASP A 346 11.36 9.23 -10.04
N ILE A 347 11.39 9.32 -8.71
CA ILE A 347 10.59 10.31 -7.98
C ILE A 347 11.21 11.70 -8.02
N PHE A 348 12.50 11.82 -8.35
CA PHE A 348 13.24 13.07 -8.19
C PHE A 348 12.67 14.23 -9.03
N PRO A 349 12.18 14.04 -10.28
CA PRO A 349 11.47 15.08 -11.03
C PRO A 349 10.27 15.69 -10.30
N HIS A 350 9.55 14.91 -9.48
CA HIS A 350 8.43 15.40 -8.67
C HIS A 350 8.93 16.25 -7.49
N VAL A 351 10.02 15.81 -6.86
CA VAL A 351 10.71 16.58 -5.81
C VAL A 351 11.19 17.92 -6.38
N GLU A 352 11.81 17.92 -7.57
CA GLU A 352 12.25 19.16 -8.23
C GLU A 352 11.11 20.12 -8.52
N PHE A 353 9.99 19.59 -9.02
CA PHE A 353 8.79 20.39 -9.25
C PHE A 353 8.31 21.03 -7.94
N PHE A 354 8.21 20.24 -6.87
CA PHE A 354 7.81 20.73 -5.55
C PHE A 354 8.75 21.82 -5.01
N LEU A 355 10.07 21.60 -5.04
CA LEU A 355 11.06 22.57 -4.58
C LEU A 355 10.98 23.88 -5.37
N LYS A 356 10.78 23.79 -6.69
CA LYS A 356 10.62 24.95 -7.57
C LYS A 356 9.37 25.77 -7.24
N GLU A 357 8.23 25.11 -7.04
CA GLU A 357 6.95 25.80 -6.78
C GLU A 357 6.88 26.39 -5.36
N THR A 358 7.56 25.76 -4.40
CA THR A 358 7.56 26.21 -2.99
C THR A 358 8.71 27.15 -2.64
N GLY A 359 9.82 27.09 -3.40
CA GLY A 359 11.07 27.76 -3.06
C GLY A 359 11.83 27.10 -1.90
N TYR A 360 11.41 25.90 -1.48
CA TYR A 360 12.16 25.08 -0.53
C TYR A 360 13.45 24.53 -1.14
N LYS A 361 14.32 24.05 -0.26
CA LYS A 361 15.64 23.52 -0.60
C LYS A 361 15.86 22.22 0.16
N LEU A 362 16.54 21.28 -0.48
CA LEU A 362 17.10 20.12 0.20
C LEU A 362 18.35 20.56 0.95
N VAL A 363 18.47 20.15 2.20
CA VAL A 363 19.64 20.40 3.03
C VAL A 363 20.05 19.12 3.75
N ASP A 364 21.34 18.97 4.03
CA ASP A 364 21.86 17.91 4.88
C ASP A 364 21.59 18.19 6.37
N GLU A 365 22.02 17.28 7.25
CA GLU A 365 21.85 17.42 8.71
C GLU A 365 22.53 18.68 9.27
N ASP A 366 23.59 19.16 8.62
CA ASP A 366 24.34 20.36 8.98
C ASP A 366 23.71 21.65 8.38
N GLY A 367 22.66 21.51 7.58
CA GLY A 367 21.96 22.61 6.92
C GLY A 367 22.62 23.12 5.63
N ASN A 368 23.58 22.39 5.07
CA ASN A 368 24.17 22.70 3.76
C ASN A 368 23.22 22.28 2.64
N GLU A 369 23.11 23.10 1.61
CA GLU A 369 22.23 22.83 0.47
C GLU A 369 22.73 21.63 -0.35
N ILE A 370 21.84 20.66 -0.57
CA ILE A 370 22.12 19.45 -1.35
C ILE A 370 21.73 19.69 -2.81
N ASP A 371 22.71 19.52 -3.71
CA ASP A 371 22.47 19.39 -5.15
C ASP A 371 22.49 17.91 -5.55
N PHE A 372 21.34 17.25 -5.38
CA PHE A 372 21.20 15.81 -5.64
C PHE A 372 21.57 15.41 -7.07
N LYS A 373 21.41 16.30 -8.06
CA LYS A 373 21.83 16.03 -9.46
C LYS A 373 23.33 15.90 -9.63
N ASN A 374 24.11 16.48 -8.71
CA ASN A 374 25.56 16.50 -8.76
C ASN A 374 26.20 15.84 -7.53
N LEU A 375 25.45 15.03 -6.77
CA LEU A 375 25.93 14.38 -5.55
C LEU A 375 27.20 13.54 -5.81
N ASP A 376 27.35 12.96 -7.01
CA ASP A 376 28.51 12.15 -7.42
C ASP A 376 29.68 12.92 -8.05
N LYS A 377 29.95 14.17 -7.66
CA LYS A 377 31.14 14.91 -8.12
C LYS A 377 32.22 15.18 -7.06
N GLU A 378 32.01 14.85 -5.79
CA GLU A 378 32.98 15.16 -4.72
C GLU A 378 33.62 13.96 -4.01
N THR A 379 33.48 12.73 -4.52
CA THR A 379 34.23 11.59 -3.98
C THR A 379 35.33 11.13 -4.94
N ASP A 380 36.30 12.00 -5.26
CA ASP A 380 37.61 11.58 -5.83
C ASP A 380 38.66 12.72 -5.88
N ALA A 381 38.65 13.66 -4.93
CA ALA A 381 39.62 14.76 -4.94
C ALA A 381 40.07 15.25 -3.55
N ASP A 382 40.39 14.36 -2.60
CA ASP A 382 41.45 14.65 -1.62
C ASP A 382 41.84 13.42 -0.77
N SER A 383 42.74 12.58 -1.28
CA SER A 383 43.51 11.65 -0.42
C SER A 383 44.94 11.43 -0.89
N SER A 384 45.54 12.43 -1.56
CA SER A 384 46.98 12.43 -1.84
C SER A 384 47.65 13.74 -1.40
N ALA A 385 47.65 13.99 -0.10
CA ALA A 385 48.64 14.88 0.51
C ALA A 385 48.91 14.53 1.98
N SER A 386 50.17 14.22 2.28
CA SER A 386 50.83 14.05 3.61
C SER A 386 50.64 12.66 4.24
N GLU A 387 51.65 11.85 4.59
CA GLU A 387 53.10 12.03 4.80
C GLU A 387 53.94 10.86 4.23
#